data_AF-A0AAV3GUG9-F1
#
_entry.id   AF-A0AAV3GUG9-F1
#
_cell.length_a   1.000
_cell.length_b   1.000
_cell.length_c   1.000
_cell.angle_alpha   90.00
_cell.angle_beta   90.00
_cell.angle_gamma   90.00
#
_symmetry.space_group_name_H-M   'P 1'
#
loop_
_entity.id
_entity.type
_entity.pdbx_description
1 polymer ?
#
loop_
_entity_poly.entity_id
_entity_poly.type
_entity_poly.pdbx_seq_one_letter_code
_entity_poly.pdbx_strand_id
1 'polypeptide(L)'
;MSPMVLTALGYGLIGYLMKDAEISKTSPWLFLLFGFAFAGLCGVFWEFWEFLCDQFLGMNLQRFAASDGTLFVGRAALMDTMGDLLTNTIGAALMGLFAWSQSKKDERYFESYKLEKVKNT
;
A
#
# COMPACT_ATOMS: atom_id res chain seq x y z
N MET A 1 -6.07 5.90 -3.66
CA MET A 1 -5.85 5.25 -2.34
C MET A 1 -4.60 5.84 -1.67
N SER A 2 -4.56 6.03 -0.35
CA SER A 2 -3.34 6.57 0.30
C SER A 2 -2.32 5.44 0.57
N PRO A 3 -1.15 5.43 -0.08
CA PRO A 3 -0.14 4.38 0.12
C PRO A 3 0.42 4.34 1.54
N MET A 4 0.48 5.49 2.21
CA MET A 4 0.93 5.59 3.60
C MET A 4 -0.06 4.87 4.53
N VAL A 5 -1.36 5.08 4.31
CA VAL A 5 -2.41 4.42 5.10
C VAL A 5 -2.40 2.92 4.84
N LEU A 6 -2.23 2.48 3.59
CA LEU A 6 -2.12 1.05 3.28
C LEU A 6 -0.90 0.40 3.94
N THR A 7 0.23 1.12 3.97
CA THR A 7 1.43 0.65 4.66
C THR A 7 1.17 0.47 6.16
N ALA A 8 0.50 1.45 6.79
CA ALA A 8 0.09 1.39 8.20
C ALA A 8 -0.90 0.25 8.49
N LEU A 9 -1.88 0.04 7.59
CA LEU A 9 -2.79 -1.10 7.66
C LEU A 9 -2.04 -2.43 7.54
N GLY A 10 -1.00 -2.49 6.69
CA GLY A 10 -0.09 -3.63 6.60
C GLY A 10 0.59 -3.93 7.93
N TYR A 11 1.08 -2.92 8.66
CA TYR A 11 1.64 -3.11 10.00
C TYR A 11 0.61 -3.68 10.99
N GLY A 12 -0.62 -3.19 10.94
CA GLY A 12 -1.70 -3.73 11.77
C GLY A 12 -2.08 -5.17 11.42
N LEU A 13 -2.09 -5.50 10.11
CA LEU A 13 -2.39 -6.84 9.62
C LEU A 13 -1.34 -7.85 10.07
N ILE A 14 -0.04 -7.56 9.92
CA ILE A 14 1.00 -8.46 10.41
C ILE A 14 1.00 -8.54 11.94
N GLY A 15 0.72 -7.44 12.65
CA GLY A 15 0.53 -7.44 14.10
C GLY A 15 -0.63 -8.34 14.55
N TYR A 16 -1.72 -8.38 13.79
CA TYR A 16 -2.83 -9.29 14.00
C TYR A 16 -2.46 -10.76 13.72
N LEU A 17 -1.76 -11.02 12.61
CA LEU A 17 -1.30 -12.37 12.25
C LEU A 17 -0.28 -12.92 13.25
N MET A 18 0.51 -12.04 13.87
CA MET A 18 1.53 -12.36 14.88
C MET A 18 1.01 -12.20 16.32
N LYS A 19 -0.29 -12.31 16.56
CA LYS A 19 -0.92 -12.04 17.88
C LYS A 19 -0.28 -12.77 19.08
N ASP A 20 0.26 -13.98 18.85
CA ASP A 20 0.85 -14.86 19.86
C ASP A 20 2.37 -14.63 20.02
N ALA A 21 2.98 -13.83 19.15
CA ALA A 21 4.38 -13.46 19.22
C ALA A 21 4.59 -12.19 20.05
N GLU A 22 5.71 -12.12 20.78
CA GLU A 22 6.16 -10.88 21.41
C GLU A 22 6.71 -9.93 20.35
N ILE A 23 5.92 -8.91 19.99
CA ILE A 23 6.28 -7.92 18.97
C ILE A 23 7.57 -7.18 19.32
N SER A 24 7.77 -6.82 20.59
CA SER A 24 9.02 -6.20 21.09
C SER A 24 10.29 -7.04 20.87
N LYS A 25 10.18 -8.37 20.76
CA LYS A 25 11.30 -9.27 20.43
C LYS A 25 11.47 -9.50 18.93
N THR A 26 10.54 -8.99 18.11
CA THR A 26 10.56 -9.16 16.66
C THR A 26 11.31 -8.00 16.00
N SER A 27 12.05 -8.29 14.94
CA SER A 27 12.76 -7.25 14.20
C SER A 27 11.79 -6.23 13.59
N PRO A 28 11.97 -4.92 13.83
CA PRO A 28 11.21 -3.84 13.17
C PRO A 28 11.19 -3.96 11.63
N TRP A 29 12.25 -4.51 11.05
CA TRP A 29 12.38 -4.75 9.62
C TRP A 29 11.27 -5.62 9.03
N LEU A 30 10.76 -6.59 9.80
CA LEU A 30 9.68 -7.45 9.35
C LEU A 30 8.40 -6.64 9.10
N PHE A 31 8.06 -5.74 10.02
CA PHE A 31 6.91 -4.85 9.88
C PHE A 31 7.10 -3.92 8.69
N LEU A 32 8.26 -3.26 8.58
CA LEU A 32 8.57 -2.33 7.49
C LEU A 32 8.47 -2.99 6.11
N LEU A 33 9.09 -4.15 5.94
CA LEU A 33 9.07 -4.90 4.69
C LEU A 33 7.65 -5.37 4.35
N PHE A 34 6.94 -5.91 5.34
CA PHE A 34 5.57 -6.37 5.14
C PHE A 34 4.63 -5.23 4.76
N GLY A 35 4.66 -4.11 5.47
CA GLY A 35 3.81 -2.95 5.17
C GLY A 35 4.10 -2.38 3.78
N PHE A 36 5.38 -2.28 3.41
CA PHE A 36 5.78 -1.84 2.07
C PHE A 36 5.26 -2.80 0.98
N ALA A 37 5.46 -4.10 1.15
CA ALA A 37 5.00 -5.10 0.19
C ALA A 37 3.47 -5.16 0.10
N PHE A 38 2.77 -5.04 1.23
CA PHE A 38 1.31 -5.02 1.30
C PHE A 38 0.74 -3.81 0.54
N ALA A 39 1.25 -2.60 0.78
CA ALA A 39 0.85 -1.42 0.03
C ALA A 39 1.17 -1.57 -1.48
N GLY A 40 2.33 -2.14 -1.82
CA GLY A 40 2.69 -2.49 -3.19
C GLY A 40 1.66 -3.39 -3.87
N LEU A 41 1.26 -4.48 -3.20
CA LEU A 41 0.26 -5.42 -3.71
C LEU A 41 -1.11 -4.77 -3.90
N CYS A 42 -1.55 -3.92 -2.95
CA CYS A 42 -2.79 -3.15 -3.11
C CYS A 42 -2.74 -2.20 -4.32
N GLY A 43 -1.58 -1.58 -4.58
CA GLY A 43 -1.38 -0.77 -5.79
C GLY A 43 -1.53 -1.58 -7.07
N VAL A 44 -0.92 -2.77 -7.15
CA VAL A 44 -1.08 -3.66 -8.31
C VAL A 44 -2.54 -4.08 -8.52
N PHE A 45 -3.27 -4.40 -7.45
CA PHE A 45 -4.69 -4.73 -7.56
C PHE A 45 -5.56 -3.54 -8.01
N TRP A 46 -5.17 -2.31 -7.65
CA TRP A 46 -5.83 -1.12 -8.14
C TRP A 46 -5.68 -1.00 -9.67
N GLU A 47 -4.47 -1.16 -10.20
CA GLU A 47 -4.23 -1.14 -11.66
C GLU A 47 -5.00 -2.24 -12.41
N PHE A 48 -5.10 -3.45 -11.83
CA PHE A 48 -5.92 -4.51 -12.42
C PHE A 48 -7.39 -4.14 -12.46
N TRP A 49 -7.89 -3.47 -11.43
CA TRP A 49 -9.27 -3.00 -11.41
C TRP A 49 -9.50 -1.93 -12.49
N GLU A 50 -8.60 -0.96 -12.63
CA GLU A 50 -8.68 0.07 -13.67
C GLU A 50 -8.66 -0.53 -15.08
N PHE A 51 -7.73 -1.45 -15.33
CA PHE A 51 -7.65 -2.16 -16.61
C PHE A 51 -8.95 -2.91 -16.96
N LEU A 52 -9.57 -3.59 -15.99
CA LEU A 52 -10.83 -4.30 -16.20
C LEU A 52 -11.98 -3.33 -16.48
N CYS A 53 -12.03 -2.22 -15.76
CA CYS A 53 -13.01 -1.16 -15.97
C CYS A 53 -12.89 -0.52 -17.36
N ASP A 54 -11.67 -0.25 -17.82
CA ASP A 54 -11.41 0.31 -19.13
C ASP A 54 -11.78 -0.68 -20.25
N GLN A 55 -11.50 -1.96 -20.05
CA GLN A 55 -11.83 -3.02 -21.01
C GLN A 55 -13.33 -3.31 -21.11
N PHE A 56 -14.02 -3.45 -19.98
CA PHE A 56 -15.39 -4.00 -19.95
C PHE A 56 -16.49 -2.98 -19.70
N LEU A 57 -16.17 -1.85 -19.08
CA LEU A 57 -17.16 -0.83 -18.69
C LEU A 57 -17.03 0.45 -19.51
N GLY A 58 -16.15 0.48 -20.51
CA GLY A 58 -15.95 1.62 -21.40
C GLY A 58 -15.46 2.87 -20.67
N MET A 59 -14.74 2.68 -19.57
CA MET A 59 -14.12 3.77 -18.81
C MET A 59 -12.74 4.14 -19.39
N ASN A 60 -12.13 5.16 -18.81
CA ASN A 60 -10.80 5.65 -19.17
C ASN A 60 -10.01 6.01 -17.89
N LEU A 61 -9.93 5.04 -16.98
CA LEU A 61 -9.31 5.17 -15.67
C LEU A 61 -7.79 5.19 -15.76
N GLN A 62 -7.17 4.38 -16.64
CA GLN A 62 -5.73 4.45 -16.94
C GLN A 62 -5.36 5.63 -17.86
N ARG A 63 -6.35 6.46 -18.21
CA ARG A 63 -6.22 7.67 -19.06
C ARG A 63 -5.49 7.40 -20.38
N PHE A 64 -5.78 6.26 -21.02
CA PHE A 64 -5.21 5.86 -22.31
C PHE A 64 -5.75 6.70 -23.48
N ALA A 65 -6.84 7.43 -23.29
CA ALA A 65 -7.40 8.36 -24.28
C ALA A 65 -7.45 9.81 -23.75
N ALA A 66 -7.17 10.78 -24.62
CA ALA A 66 -7.34 12.20 -24.34
C ALA A 66 -8.82 12.61 -24.37
N SER A 67 -9.13 13.78 -23.81
CA SER A 67 -10.51 14.30 -23.74
C SER A 67 -11.18 14.54 -25.11
N ASP A 68 -10.38 14.65 -26.17
CA ASP A 68 -10.83 14.80 -27.56
C ASP A 68 -11.01 13.44 -28.28
N GLY A 69 -10.79 12.33 -27.59
CA GLY A 69 -10.87 10.97 -28.13
C GLY A 69 -9.58 10.46 -28.77
N THR A 70 -8.51 11.25 -28.78
CA THR A 70 -7.22 10.79 -29.30
C THR A 70 -6.64 9.68 -28.43
N LEU A 71 -6.34 8.53 -29.03
CA LEU A 71 -5.74 7.39 -28.32
C LEU A 71 -4.23 7.58 -28.17
N PHE A 72 -3.72 7.43 -26.95
CA PHE A 72 -2.28 7.34 -26.71
C PHE A 72 -1.77 5.95 -27.11
N VAL A 73 -0.56 5.91 -27.67
CA VAL A 73 0.07 4.66 -28.13
C VAL A 73 1.46 4.49 -27.52
N GLY A 74 1.79 3.25 -27.15
CA GLY A 74 3.08 2.90 -26.57
C GLY A 74 3.25 3.46 -25.16
N ARG A 75 4.42 4.04 -24.86
CA ARG A 75 4.75 4.53 -23.52
C ARG A 75 3.77 5.58 -23.00
N ALA A 76 3.20 6.41 -23.87
CA ALA A 76 2.27 7.46 -23.47
C ALA A 76 1.00 6.89 -22.80
N ALA A 77 0.49 5.75 -23.28
CA ALA A 77 -0.69 5.10 -22.70
C ALA A 77 -0.41 4.43 -21.34
N LEU A 78 0.86 4.23 -20.98
CA LEU A 78 1.26 3.59 -19.73
C LEU A 78 1.57 4.61 -18.62
N MET A 79 1.67 5.90 -18.95
CA MET A 79 2.20 6.90 -18.03
C MET A 79 1.35 7.10 -16.77
N ASP A 80 0.04 6.92 -16.86
CA ASP A 80 -0.88 7.06 -15.73
C ASP A 80 -0.65 5.94 -14.71
N THR A 81 -0.83 4.68 -15.14
CA THR A 81 -0.51 3.47 -14.34
C THR A 81 0.91 3.48 -13.78
N MET A 82 1.92 3.89 -14.56
CA MET A 82 3.29 4.00 -14.04
C MET A 82 3.42 5.10 -12.97
N GLY A 83 2.69 6.20 -13.13
CA GLY A 83 2.60 7.29 -12.15
C GLY A 83 1.94 6.85 -10.86
N ASP A 84 0.86 6.07 -10.93
CA ASP A 84 0.15 5.55 -9.77
C ASP A 84 1.00 4.54 -9.00
N LEU A 85 1.64 3.59 -9.69
CA LEU A 85 2.56 2.64 -9.07
C LEU A 85 3.79 3.32 -8.45
N LEU A 86 4.33 4.36 -9.10
CA LEU A 86 5.45 5.14 -8.56
C LEU A 86 5.02 5.91 -7.31
N THR A 87 3.85 6.56 -7.36
CA THR A 87 3.28 7.29 -6.23
C THR A 87 3.03 6.35 -5.05
N ASN A 88 2.52 5.15 -5.31
CA ASN A 88 2.31 4.12 -4.30
C ASN A 88 3.64 3.69 -3.66
N THR A 89 4.66 3.44 -4.48
CA THR A 89 5.99 3.02 -4.03
C THR A 89 6.67 4.09 -3.17
N ILE A 90 6.66 5.35 -3.62
CA ILE A 90 7.26 6.47 -2.89
C ILE A 90 6.52 6.69 -1.57
N GLY A 91 5.19 6.72 -1.60
CA GLY A 91 4.39 6.92 -0.39
C GLY A 91 4.59 5.80 0.64
N ALA A 92 4.67 4.55 0.20
CA ALA A 92 4.97 3.42 1.07
C ALA A 92 6.39 3.50 1.66
N ALA A 93 7.38 3.87 0.85
CA ALA A 93 8.76 4.06 1.30
C ALA A 93 8.88 5.19 2.33
N LEU A 94 8.21 6.33 2.11
CA LEU A 94 8.18 7.45 3.04
C LEU A 94 7.55 7.05 4.39
N MET A 95 6.43 6.31 4.35
CA MET A 95 5.83 5.77 5.57
C MET A 95 6.74 4.77 6.28
N GLY A 96 7.47 3.94 5.52
CA GLY A 96 8.49 3.03 6.05
C GLY A 96 9.63 3.78 6.76
N LEU A 97 10.17 4.83 6.15
CA LEU A 97 11.21 5.67 6.75
C LEU A 97 10.72 6.39 8.02
N PHE A 98 9.48 6.89 8.00
CA PHE A 98 8.86 7.49 9.17
C PHE A 98 8.70 6.47 10.31
N ALA A 99 8.14 5.29 10.01
CA ALA A 99 7.96 4.21 10.99
C ALA A 99 9.31 3.71 11.54
N TRP A 100 10.35 3.60 10.72
CA TRP A 100 11.70 3.27 11.15
C TRP A 100 12.30 4.31 12.12
N SER A 101 12.09 5.60 11.84
CA SER A 101 12.52 6.68 12.74
C SER A 101 11.81 6.60 14.08
N GLN A 102 10.51 6.29 14.08
CA GLN A 102 9.70 6.16 15.28
C GLN A 102 10.06 4.90 16.08
N SER A 103 10.28 3.76 15.42
CA SER A 103 10.67 2.50 16.08
C SER A 103 12.05 2.56 16.75
N LYS A 104 12.91 3.51 16.35
CA LYS A 104 14.17 3.78 17.04
C LYS A 104 14.00 4.58 18.34
N LYS A 105 12.91 5.33 18.47
CA LYS A 105 12.59 6.13 19.68
C LYS A 105 11.78 5.32 20.69
N ASP A 106 10.96 4.39 20.19
CA ASP A 106 10.10 3.54 20.99
C ASP A 106 10.09 2.11 20.44
N GLU A 107 10.61 1.17 21.22
CA GLU A 107 10.65 -0.26 20.89
C GLU A 107 9.25 -0.88 20.78
N ARG A 108 8.24 -0.24 21.39
CA ARG A 108 6.83 -0.66 21.35
C ARG A 108 6.04 0.02 20.24
N TYR A 109 6.67 0.79 19.36
CA TYR A 109 5.98 1.51 18.30
C TYR A 109 5.06 0.60 17.45
N PHE A 110 5.53 -0.58 17.06
CA PHE A 110 4.72 -1.54 16.29
C PHE A 110 3.66 -2.28 17.14
N GLU A 111 3.79 -2.29 18.47
CA GLU A 111 2.75 -2.82 19.36
C GLU A 111 1.48 -1.96 19.30
N SER A 112 1.62 -0.65 19.06
CA SER A 112 0.48 0.27 18.92
C SER A 112 -0.43 -0.05 17.72
N TYR A 113 0.08 -0.79 16.73
CA TYR A 113 -0.69 -1.24 15.57
C TYR A 113 -1.40 -2.58 15.80
N LYS A 114 -1.17 -3.25 16.93
CA LYS A 114 -1.75 -4.57 17.21
C LYS A 114 -3.27 -4.46 17.29
N LEU A 115 -3.96 -5.13 16.38
CA LEU A 115 -5.41 -5.21 16.39
C LEU A 115 -5.85 -6.29 17.38
N GLU A 116 -6.60 -5.91 18.40
CA GLU A 116 -7.20 -6.85 19.35
C GLU A 116 -8.67 -7.09 19.02
N LYS A 117 -9.09 -8.36 19.05
CA LYS A 117 -10.50 -8.70 18.90
C LYS A 117 -11.24 -8.31 20.17
N VAL A 118 -12.11 -7.31 20.10
CA VAL A 118 -13.00 -6.96 21.20
C VAL A 118 -13.90 -8.16 21.50
N LYS A 119 -13.78 -8.72 22.70
CA LYS A 119 -14.73 -9.71 23.20
C LYS A 119 -15.97 -8.96 23.68
N ASN A 120 -17.02 -8.95 22.88
CA ASN A 120 -18.34 -8.60 23.38
C ASN A 120 -18.76 -9.74 24.32
N THR A 121 -18.83 -9.41 25.61
CA THR A 121 -19.35 -10.30 26.66
C THR A 121 -20.84 -10.07 26.77
#